data_AF-A0A9D7FWR4-F1
#
_entry.id   AF-A0A9D7FWR4-F1
#
_cell.length_a   1.000
_cell.length_b   1.000
_cell.length_c   1.000
_cell.angle_alpha   90.00
_cell.angle_beta   90.00
_cell.angle_gamma   90.00
#
_symmetry.space_group_name_H-M   'P 1'
#
loop_
_entity.id
_entity.type
_entity.pdbx_description
1 polymer ?
#
loop_
_entity_poly.entity_id
_entity_poly.type
_entity_poly.pdbx_seq_one_letter_code
_entity_poly.pdbx_strand_id
1 'polypeptide(L)'
;MPIQSLLERLRHPPSAAPTSQPFARRELAVAALLIEAAQVDRRVSQPERLLLAKLVRERFALPPDDAARLLALAGGEFAAALDDWVFTEAVRNGFAEDEREEILGMVWEVVYADGQLARFEETFMQRLAQSLNVSEAAAERARGFAFARTPNTKRWGGEA
;
A
#
# COMPACT_ATOMS: atom_id res chain seq x y z
N MET A 1 27.80 -29.72 -18.58
CA MET A 1 26.36 -29.77 -18.22
C MET A 1 25.55 -29.64 -19.50
N PRO A 2 24.83 -30.68 -19.97
CA PRO A 2 24.11 -30.61 -21.25
C PRO A 2 22.80 -29.82 -21.12
N ILE A 3 22.51 -29.02 -22.15
CA ILE A 3 21.37 -28.08 -22.23
C ILE A 3 20.00 -28.78 -22.09
N GLN A 4 19.95 -30.09 -22.38
CA GLN A 4 18.77 -30.94 -22.22
C GLN A 4 18.23 -30.93 -20.77
N SER A 5 19.11 -30.89 -19.77
CA SER A 5 18.73 -30.88 -18.35
C SER A 5 18.13 -29.54 -17.90
N LEU A 6 18.40 -28.45 -18.62
CA LEU A 6 17.83 -27.14 -18.36
C LEU A 6 16.39 -27.02 -18.92
N LEU A 7 16.14 -27.61 -20.08
CA LEU A 7 14.81 -27.60 -20.73
C LEU A 7 13.80 -28.47 -19.98
N GLU A 8 14.25 -29.58 -19.37
CA GLU A 8 13.39 -30.43 -18.53
C GLU A 8 12.93 -29.68 -17.25
N ARG A 9 13.81 -28.87 -16.66
CA ARG A 9 13.52 -28.03 -15.49
C ARG A 9 12.59 -26.84 -15.78
N LEU A 10 12.44 -26.44 -17.04
CA LEU A 10 11.51 -25.39 -17.46
C LEU A 10 10.15 -25.94 -17.89
N ARG A 11 10.08 -27.23 -18.27
CA ARG A 11 8.83 -27.94 -18.62
C ARG A 11 7.99 -28.31 -17.42
N HIS A 12 8.63 -28.53 -16.27
CA HIS A 12 7.95 -28.58 -15.00
C HIS A 12 8.01 -27.17 -14.43
N PRO A 13 6.88 -26.45 -14.21
CA PRO A 13 6.94 -25.35 -13.26
C PRO A 13 7.56 -25.92 -11.98
N PRO A 14 8.46 -25.20 -11.28
CA PRO A 14 8.82 -25.61 -9.94
C PRO A 14 7.49 -25.85 -9.25
N SER A 15 7.26 -27.10 -8.81
CA SER A 15 6.10 -27.41 -7.99
C SER A 15 6.14 -26.36 -6.90
N ALA A 16 5.20 -25.41 -6.98
CA ALA A 16 5.05 -24.42 -5.96
C ALA A 16 4.66 -25.26 -4.75
N ALA A 17 5.67 -25.64 -3.96
CA ALA A 17 5.44 -25.88 -2.55
C ALA A 17 4.55 -24.72 -2.13
N PRO A 18 3.42 -24.97 -1.42
CA PRO A 18 2.67 -23.88 -0.85
C PRO A 18 3.64 -23.18 0.10
N THR A 19 4.37 -22.19 -0.40
CA THR A 19 5.02 -21.20 0.42
C THR A 19 3.84 -20.57 1.09
N SER A 20 3.53 -21.03 2.30
CA SER A 20 2.55 -20.40 3.15
C SER A 20 3.17 -19.04 3.46
N GLN A 21 2.97 -18.09 2.56
CA GLN A 21 3.28 -16.70 2.84
C GLN A 21 2.48 -16.38 4.09
N PRO A 22 3.11 -15.84 5.14
CA PRO A 22 2.46 -15.65 6.44
C PRO A 22 1.29 -14.67 6.38
N PHE A 23 1.13 -13.96 5.25
CA PHE A 23 0.08 -12.98 4.98
C PHE A 23 -0.53 -13.22 3.61
N ALA A 24 -1.80 -12.85 3.46
CA ALA A 24 -2.48 -12.94 2.17
C ALA A 24 -1.90 -11.92 1.17
N ARG A 25 -1.94 -12.26 -0.13
CA ARG A 25 -1.45 -11.36 -1.19
C ARG A 25 -2.07 -9.97 -1.13
N ARG A 26 -3.36 -9.87 -0.81
CA ARG A 26 -4.08 -8.59 -0.67
C ARG A 26 -3.59 -7.74 0.51
N GLU A 27 -3.16 -8.37 1.61
CA GLU A 27 -2.63 -7.68 2.79
C GLU A 27 -1.25 -7.11 2.51
N LEU A 28 -0.38 -7.90 1.86
CA LEU A 28 0.93 -7.47 1.37
C LEU A 28 0.79 -6.30 0.40
N ALA A 29 -0.20 -6.35 -0.49
CA ALA A 29 -0.46 -5.29 -1.44
C ALA A 29 -0.89 -3.97 -0.78
N VAL A 30 -1.78 -4.01 0.21
CA VAL A 30 -2.14 -2.81 0.98
C VAL A 30 -0.91 -2.23 1.68
N ALA A 31 -0.14 -3.08 2.37
CA ALA A 31 1.08 -2.63 3.05
C ALA A 31 2.10 -2.02 2.07
N ALA A 32 2.26 -2.60 0.87
CA ALA A 32 3.14 -2.09 -0.16
C ALA A 32 2.71 -0.71 -0.67
N LEU A 33 1.41 -0.49 -0.92
CA LEU A 33 0.88 0.81 -1.34
C LEU A 33 1.07 1.89 -0.27
N LEU A 34 0.91 1.55 1.02
CA LEU A 34 1.17 2.48 2.11
C LEU A 34 2.68 2.83 2.20
N ILE A 35 3.55 1.85 1.94
CA ILE A 35 5.01 2.05 1.88
C ILE A 35 5.40 2.91 0.68
N GLU A 36 4.77 2.71 -0.48
CA GLU A 36 4.97 3.55 -1.67
C GLU A 36 4.60 4.99 -1.36
N ALA A 37 3.43 5.23 -0.76
CA ALA A 37 2.97 6.55 -0.35
C ALA A 37 3.96 7.26 0.59
N ALA A 38 4.51 6.53 1.57
CA ALA A 38 5.54 7.06 2.47
C ALA A 38 6.90 7.30 1.79
N GLN A 39 7.11 6.82 0.56
CA GLN A 39 8.38 6.94 -0.18
C GLN A 39 8.33 7.86 -1.39
N VAL A 40 7.16 8.37 -1.79
CA VAL A 40 6.97 9.11 -3.05
C VAL A 40 7.98 10.26 -3.21
N ASP A 41 8.36 10.95 -2.13
CA ASP A 41 9.33 12.06 -2.17
C ASP A 41 10.60 11.87 -1.33
N ARG A 42 10.57 10.95 -0.34
CA ARG A 42 11.57 10.94 0.74
C ARG A 42 11.80 9.53 1.29
N ARG A 43 12.81 9.43 2.16
CA ARG A 43 13.00 8.24 2.98
C ARG A 43 11.99 8.23 4.12
N VAL A 44 11.36 7.08 4.34
CA VAL A 44 10.44 6.85 5.45
C VAL A 44 11.11 7.11 6.81
N SER A 45 10.62 8.13 7.50
CA SER A 45 10.98 8.54 8.85
C SER A 45 10.41 7.59 9.91
N GLN A 46 10.91 7.69 11.16
CA GLN A 46 10.41 6.87 12.26
C GLN A 46 8.91 7.12 12.58
N PRO A 47 8.41 8.37 12.61
CA PRO A 47 6.97 8.62 12.78
C PRO A 47 6.11 7.96 11.70
N GLU A 48 6.53 7.99 10.43
CA GLU A 48 5.81 7.34 9.33
C GLU A 48 5.80 5.81 9.50
N ARG A 49 6.92 5.20 9.92
CA ARG A 49 6.94 3.75 10.21
C ARG A 49 5.96 3.36 11.31
N LEU A 50 5.83 4.19 12.35
CA LEU A 50 4.85 3.97 13.42
C LEU A 50 3.41 4.12 12.92
N LEU A 51 3.15 5.09 12.05
CA LEU A 51 1.86 5.27 11.40
C LEU A 51 1.51 4.07 10.51
N LEU A 52 2.42 3.63 9.64
CA LEU A 52 2.25 2.45 8.80
C LEU A 52 1.91 1.22 9.64
N ALA A 53 2.66 0.99 10.73
CA ALA A 53 2.42 -0.12 11.65
C ALA A 53 1.05 -0.01 12.32
N LYS A 54 0.64 1.19 12.75
CA LYS A 54 -0.69 1.41 13.31
C LYS A 54 -1.80 1.07 12.31
N LEU A 55 -1.71 1.60 11.09
CA LEU A 55 -2.71 1.43 10.03
C LEU A 55 -2.93 -0.05 9.68
N VAL A 56 -1.85 -0.80 9.44
CA VAL A 56 -1.99 -2.23 9.08
C VAL A 56 -2.46 -3.09 10.26
N ARG A 57 -2.10 -2.72 11.50
CA ARG A 57 -2.61 -3.40 12.70
C ARG A 57 -4.10 -3.23 12.85
N GLU A 58 -4.57 -2.00 12.74
CA GLU A 58 -6.00 -1.68 12.89
C GLU A 58 -6.82 -2.33 11.77
N ARG A 59 -6.35 -2.24 10.52
CA ARG A 59 -7.05 -2.78 9.36
C ARG A 59 -7.16 -4.31 9.37
N PHE A 60 -6.09 -5.01 9.74
CA PHE A 60 -6.03 -6.47 9.68
C PHE A 60 -6.09 -7.15 11.05
N ALA A 61 -6.40 -6.39 12.11
CA ALA A 61 -6.44 -6.87 13.50
C ALA A 61 -5.16 -7.62 13.93
N LEU A 62 -3.99 -7.11 13.53
CA LEU A 62 -2.71 -7.79 13.73
C LEU A 62 -2.04 -7.41 15.07
N PRO A 63 -1.36 -8.38 15.72
CA PRO A 63 -0.37 -8.10 16.77
C PRO A 63 0.76 -7.17 16.27
N PRO A 64 1.45 -6.46 17.18
CA PRO A 64 2.56 -5.57 16.80
C PRO A 64 3.66 -6.27 15.98
N ASP A 65 4.04 -7.49 16.36
CA ASP A 65 5.10 -8.24 15.68
C ASP A 65 4.70 -8.68 14.27
N ASP A 66 3.44 -9.06 14.08
CA ASP A 66 2.93 -9.47 12.77
C ASP A 66 2.79 -8.28 11.82
N ALA A 67 2.37 -7.12 12.33
CA ALA A 67 2.38 -5.90 11.52
C ALA A 67 3.78 -5.47 11.09
N ALA A 68 4.77 -5.59 11.98
CA ALA A 68 6.17 -5.33 11.63
C ALA A 68 6.66 -6.32 10.56
N ARG A 69 6.30 -7.60 10.67
CA ARG A 69 6.61 -8.63 9.66
C ARG A 69 5.93 -8.36 8.32
N LEU A 70 4.65 -7.99 8.34
CA LEU A 70 3.88 -7.65 7.14
C LEU A 70 4.54 -6.48 6.39
N LEU A 71 4.88 -5.40 7.11
CA LEU A 71 5.55 -4.24 6.51
C LEU A 71 6.95 -4.58 5.98
N ALA A 72 7.71 -5.43 6.68
CA ALA A 72 9.03 -5.85 6.21
C ALA A 72 8.94 -6.68 4.92
N LEU A 73 7.99 -7.61 4.85
CA LEU A 73 7.76 -8.44 3.65
C LEU A 73 7.23 -7.59 2.49
N ALA A 74 6.22 -6.76 2.73
CA ALA A 74 5.67 -5.86 1.74
C ALA A 74 6.71 -4.86 1.21
N GLY A 75 7.59 -4.34 2.08
CA GLY A 75 8.69 -3.48 1.68
C GLY A 75 9.72 -4.19 0.80
N GLY A 76 10.01 -5.47 1.08
CA GLY A 76 10.85 -6.30 0.22
C GLY A 76 10.22 -6.57 -1.14
N GLU A 77 8.92 -6.86 -1.19
CA GLU A 77 8.19 -7.04 -2.44
C GLU A 77 8.09 -5.75 -3.23
N PHE A 78 7.82 -4.61 -2.58
CA PHE A 78 7.81 -3.29 -3.19
C PHE A 78 9.17 -2.96 -3.81
N ALA A 79 10.26 -3.19 -3.09
CA ALA A 79 11.62 -2.95 -3.60
C ALA A 79 12.00 -3.87 -4.78
N ALA A 80 11.38 -5.03 -4.90
CA ALA A 80 11.60 -5.98 -5.99
C ALA A 80 10.63 -5.81 -7.17
N ALA A 81 9.53 -5.07 -6.97
CA ALA A 81 8.52 -4.85 -7.99
C ALA A 81 9.02 -3.83 -9.04
N LEU A 82 8.69 -4.10 -10.30
CA LEU A 82 8.98 -3.16 -11.40
C LEU A 82 7.91 -2.06 -11.51
N ASP A 83 6.70 -2.34 -11.02
CA ASP A 83 5.54 -1.45 -11.16
C ASP A 83 4.53 -1.71 -10.01
N ASP A 84 3.73 -0.70 -9.68
CA ASP A 84 2.69 -0.74 -8.64
C ASP A 84 1.44 -1.53 -9.05
N TRP A 85 1.30 -1.83 -10.35
CA TRP A 85 0.15 -2.55 -10.90
C TRP A 85 -0.13 -3.88 -10.19
N VAL A 86 0.92 -4.61 -9.80
CA VAL A 86 0.80 -5.90 -9.08
C VAL A 86 0.18 -5.76 -7.69
N PHE A 87 0.26 -4.57 -7.09
CA PHE A 87 -0.35 -4.27 -5.80
C PHE A 87 -1.75 -3.73 -5.97
N THR A 88 -1.95 -2.80 -6.91
CA THR A 88 -3.28 -2.24 -7.20
C THR A 88 -4.24 -3.32 -7.72
N GLU A 89 -3.78 -4.26 -8.55
CA GLU A 89 -4.55 -5.42 -8.98
C GLU A 89 -4.92 -6.34 -7.80
N ALA A 90 -3.96 -6.68 -6.94
CA ALA A 90 -4.21 -7.51 -5.77
C ALA A 90 -5.23 -6.88 -4.82
N VAL A 91 -5.21 -5.55 -4.68
CA VAL A 91 -6.22 -4.81 -3.90
C VAL A 91 -7.58 -4.83 -4.60
N ARG A 92 -7.64 -4.54 -5.90
CA ARG A 92 -8.90 -4.59 -6.68
C ARG A 92 -9.61 -5.94 -6.57
N ASN A 93 -8.85 -7.03 -6.67
CA ASN A 93 -9.39 -8.38 -6.66
C ASN A 93 -9.65 -8.92 -5.24
N GLY A 94 -8.99 -8.35 -4.23
CA GLY A 94 -9.01 -8.84 -2.85
C GLY A 94 -10.01 -8.16 -1.92
N PHE A 95 -10.57 -7.01 -2.33
CA PHE A 95 -11.41 -6.15 -1.49
C PHE A 95 -12.63 -5.63 -2.26
N ALA A 96 -13.75 -5.48 -1.54
CA ALA A 96 -14.96 -4.83 -2.05
C ALA A 96 -14.76 -3.32 -2.27
N GLU A 97 -15.69 -2.65 -2.96
CA GLU A 97 -15.52 -1.24 -3.34
C GLU A 97 -15.42 -0.30 -2.14
N ASP A 98 -16.25 -0.51 -1.13
CA ASP A 98 -16.22 0.20 0.15
C ASP A 98 -14.88 0.00 0.88
N GLU A 99 -14.36 -1.23 0.89
CA GLU A 99 -13.04 -1.51 1.45
C GLU A 99 -11.90 -0.84 0.68
N ARG A 100 -12.03 -0.68 -0.65
CA ARG A 100 -11.04 0.06 -1.46
C ARG A 100 -11.10 1.56 -1.18
N GLU A 101 -12.28 2.12 -0.91
CA GLU A 101 -12.44 3.50 -0.42
C GLU A 101 -11.70 3.68 0.91
N GLU A 102 -11.86 2.76 1.87
CA GLU A 102 -11.15 2.80 3.14
C GLU A 102 -9.63 2.70 2.96
N ILE A 103 -9.15 1.79 2.10
CA ILE A 103 -7.71 1.65 1.80
C ILE A 103 -7.16 2.94 1.19
N LEU A 104 -7.88 3.57 0.26
CA LEU A 104 -7.47 4.86 -0.29
C LEU A 104 -7.39 5.95 0.79
N GLY A 105 -8.32 5.93 1.76
CA GLY A 105 -8.28 6.79 2.94
C GLY A 105 -7.05 6.56 3.81
N MET A 106 -6.67 5.29 4.04
CA MET A 106 -5.44 4.96 4.77
C MET A 106 -4.20 5.50 4.07
N VAL A 107 -4.16 5.48 2.74
CA VAL A 107 -3.04 6.05 1.97
C VAL A 107 -3.00 7.58 2.11
N TRP A 108 -4.16 8.25 2.11
CA TRP A 108 -4.23 9.68 2.43
C TRP A 108 -3.71 10.00 3.84
N GLU A 109 -3.99 9.17 4.85
CA GLU A 109 -3.45 9.37 6.21
C GLU A 109 -1.92 9.37 6.20
N VAL A 110 -1.29 8.54 5.36
CA VAL A 110 0.18 8.50 5.19
C VAL A 110 0.68 9.77 4.50
N VAL A 111 0.05 10.18 3.39
CA VAL A 111 0.41 11.40 2.66
C VAL A 111 0.30 12.64 3.55
N TYR A 112 -0.70 12.69 4.44
CA TYR A 112 -0.85 13.79 5.39
C TYR A 112 0.09 13.70 6.60
N ALA A 113 0.88 12.65 6.78
CA ALA A 113 1.64 12.46 8.01
C ALA A 113 2.69 13.55 8.26
N ASP A 114 3.32 14.08 7.20
CA ASP A 114 4.46 14.99 7.30
C ASP A 114 4.07 16.49 7.38
N GLY A 115 2.80 16.81 7.13
CA GLY A 115 2.30 18.18 7.21
C GLY A 115 2.38 18.98 5.91
N GLN A 116 2.86 18.42 4.80
CA GLN A 116 3.05 19.13 3.53
C GLN A 116 2.55 18.31 2.36
N LEU A 117 1.36 18.65 1.85
CA LEU A 117 0.87 18.04 0.61
C LEU A 117 1.56 18.69 -0.58
N ALA A 118 2.35 17.92 -1.32
CA ALA A 118 2.97 18.38 -2.55
C ALA A 118 2.18 17.93 -3.79
N ARG A 119 2.34 18.67 -4.90
CA ARG A 119 1.62 18.40 -6.16
C ARG A 119 1.81 16.98 -6.69
N PHE A 120 3.00 16.40 -6.50
CA PHE A 120 3.27 15.03 -6.96
C PHE A 120 2.49 13.99 -6.14
N GLU A 121 2.17 14.27 -4.86
CA GLU A 121 1.37 13.40 -4.01
C GLU A 121 -0.09 13.43 -4.41
N GLU A 122 -0.63 14.61 -4.76
CA GLU A 122 -1.98 14.71 -5.32
C GLU A 122 -2.11 13.93 -6.62
N THR A 123 -1.10 14.02 -7.49
CA THR A 123 -1.06 13.26 -8.75
C THR A 123 -1.00 11.76 -8.49
N PHE A 124 -0.19 11.34 -7.51
CA PHE A 124 -0.12 9.94 -7.06
C PHE A 124 -1.48 9.45 -6.54
N MET A 125 -2.16 10.23 -5.69
CA MET A 125 -3.46 9.86 -5.14
C MET A 125 -4.56 9.76 -6.21
N GLN A 126 -4.56 10.66 -7.19
CA GLN A 126 -5.48 10.59 -8.33
C GLN A 126 -5.24 9.32 -9.17
N ARG A 127 -3.97 9.02 -9.49
CA ARG A 127 -3.59 7.77 -10.19
C ARG A 127 -4.04 6.55 -9.39
N LEU A 128 -3.77 6.55 -8.09
CA LEU A 128 -4.09 5.42 -7.22
C LEU A 128 -5.60 5.18 -7.14
N ALA A 129 -6.42 6.23 -6.99
CA ALA A 129 -7.88 6.10 -6.98
C ALA A 129 -8.41 5.43 -8.26
N GLN A 130 -7.88 5.82 -9.42
CA GLN A 130 -8.20 5.19 -10.71
C GLN A 130 -7.75 3.73 -10.75
N SER A 131 -6.51 3.44 -10.33
CA SER A 131 -5.96 2.08 -10.30
C SER A 131 -6.70 1.16 -9.32
N LEU A 132 -7.29 1.68 -8.25
CA LEU A 132 -8.12 0.93 -7.30
C LEU A 132 -9.59 0.83 -7.73
N ASN A 133 -9.96 1.43 -8.87
CA ASN A 133 -11.34 1.50 -9.35
C ASN A 133 -12.28 2.06 -8.28
N VAL A 134 -11.89 3.20 -7.70
CA VAL A 134 -12.67 3.98 -6.73
C VAL A 134 -13.28 5.18 -7.46
N SER A 135 -14.58 5.39 -7.31
CA SER A 135 -15.27 6.53 -7.94
C SER A 135 -14.75 7.87 -7.38
N GLU A 136 -14.84 8.94 -8.15
CA GLU A 136 -14.42 10.28 -7.73
C GLU A 136 -15.12 10.72 -6.42
N ALA A 137 -16.43 10.47 -6.31
CA ALA A 137 -17.19 10.78 -5.10
C ALA A 137 -16.71 9.98 -3.88
N ALA A 138 -16.30 8.72 -4.06
CA ALA A 138 -15.71 7.90 -2.99
C ALA A 138 -14.30 8.38 -2.63
N ALA A 139 -13.49 8.76 -3.62
CA ALA A 139 -12.16 9.29 -3.39
C ALA A 139 -12.17 10.59 -2.57
N GLU A 140 -13.12 11.49 -2.85
CA GLU A 140 -13.31 12.72 -2.07
C GLU A 140 -13.77 12.45 -0.64
N ARG A 141 -14.66 11.48 -0.43
CA ARG A 141 -15.04 11.04 0.93
C ARG A 141 -13.85 10.46 1.69
N ALA A 142 -13.09 9.56 1.07
CA ALA A 142 -11.90 8.96 1.65
C ALA A 142 -10.88 10.05 2.07
N ARG A 143 -10.63 11.04 1.20
CA ARG A 143 -9.78 12.20 1.50
C ARG A 143 -10.30 12.98 2.70
N GLY A 144 -11.61 13.28 2.74
CA GLY A 144 -12.24 14.01 3.84
C GLY A 144 -12.14 13.29 5.18
N PHE A 145 -12.34 11.96 5.21
CA PHE A 145 -12.20 11.17 6.44
C PHE A 145 -10.75 11.12 6.92
N ALA A 146 -9.79 10.89 6.02
CA ALA A 146 -8.38 10.90 6.35
C ALA A 146 -7.95 12.26 6.93
N PHE A 147 -8.37 13.35 6.29
CA PHE A 147 -8.10 14.71 6.75
C PHE A 147 -8.62 14.95 8.18
N ALA A 148 -9.85 14.51 8.49
CA ALA A 148 -10.43 14.66 9.83
C ALA A 148 -9.70 13.85 10.92
N ARG A 149 -9.01 12.77 10.56
CA ARG A 149 -8.27 11.90 11.49
C ARG A 149 -6.82 12.33 11.70
N THR A 150 -6.25 13.14 10.80
CA THR A 150 -4.86 13.56 10.90
C THR A 150 -4.71 14.78 11.83
N PRO A 151 -3.95 14.69 12.94
CA PRO A 151 -3.92 15.71 13.99
C PRO A 151 -3.30 17.06 13.58
N ASN A 152 -2.70 17.18 12.39
CA ASN A 152 -2.03 18.40 11.92
C ASN A 152 -2.88 19.25 10.95
N THR A 153 -4.21 19.15 11.03
CA THR A 153 -5.17 19.84 10.13
C THR A 153 -4.97 21.34 10.00
N LYS A 154 -4.40 21.99 11.01
CA LYS A 154 -4.11 23.44 11.03
C LYS A 154 -3.05 23.88 10.02
N ARG A 155 -2.27 22.95 9.44
CA ARG A 155 -1.20 23.28 8.48
C ARG A 155 -1.65 23.25 7.02
N TRP A 156 -2.86 22.76 6.75
CA TRP A 156 -3.44 22.62 5.42
C TRP A 156 -4.63 23.57 5.15
N GLY A 157 -4.86 24.55 6.04
CA GLY A 157 -5.86 25.60 5.85
C GLY A 157 -5.26 26.92 5.36
N GLY A 158 -5.51 27.26 4.09
CA GLY A 158 -5.22 28.55 3.42
C GLY A 158 -3.97 28.48 2.53
N GLU A 159 -4.00 28.82 1.25
CA GLU A 159 -4.65 29.99 0.63
C GLU A 159 -5.79 29.65 -0.35
N ALA A 160 -6.77 30.55 -0.39
CA ALA A 160 -7.89 30.59 -1.32
C ALA A 160 -7.49 31.10 -2.71
#